data_AF-A0A662HHE9-F1
#
_entry.id   AF-A0A662HHE9-F1
#
_cell.length_a   1.000
_cell.length_b   1.000
_cell.length_c   1.000
_cell.angle_alpha   90.00
_cell.angle_beta   90.00
_cell.angle_gamma   90.00
#
_symmetry.space_group_name_H-M   'P 1'
#
loop_
_entity.id
_entity.type
_entity.pdbx_description
1 polymer ?
#
loop_
_entity_poly.entity_id
_entity_poly.type
_entity_poly.pdbx_seq_one_letter_code
_entity_poly.pdbx_strand_id
1 'polypeptide(L)'
;KHVVARTMEFEEEDGYMYNVEETPAESAAYRLALRDANLFIDLMRERRILIPSEGGRPFYSNSIVPYYTNLPITLRAKLEGSVQKEFTGGVMMHLFLYEVPEVDALKKLIYRLVTQTDISYFSITPAISVCRKCGYSITGIHTKCPRCGKDMDIWSRIVGYYRPLRSWHEGRKYEFKTRIHYGSRGAIRAGMLI
;
A
#
# COMPACT_ATOMS: atom_id res chain seq x y z
N LYS A 1 8.80 -16.62 -10.49
CA LYS A 1 9.08 -17.86 -11.25
C LYS A 1 9.20 -17.68 -12.75
N HIS A 2 8.13 -17.70 -13.57
CA HIS A 2 8.30 -17.64 -15.05
C HIS A 2 9.06 -16.38 -15.52
N VAL A 3 8.69 -15.20 -15.01
CA VAL A 3 9.39 -13.94 -15.33
C VAL A 3 10.86 -13.97 -14.90
N VAL A 4 11.15 -14.55 -13.72
CA VAL A 4 12.53 -14.69 -13.19
C VAL A 4 13.37 -15.65 -14.04
N ALA A 5 12.78 -16.74 -14.54
CA ALA A 5 13.49 -17.63 -15.47
C ALA A 5 13.85 -16.87 -16.75
N ARG A 6 12.92 -16.05 -17.27
CA ARG A 6 13.18 -15.25 -18.47
C ARG A 6 14.26 -14.18 -18.25
N THR A 7 14.39 -13.62 -17.05
CA THR A 7 15.50 -12.70 -16.74
C THR A 7 16.86 -13.39 -16.76
N MET A 8 16.94 -14.67 -16.36
CA MET A 8 18.17 -15.45 -16.42
C MET A 8 18.55 -15.80 -17.86
N GLU A 9 17.57 -16.17 -18.69
CA GLU A 9 17.79 -16.42 -20.11
C GLU A 9 18.36 -15.17 -20.82
N PHE A 10 17.85 -13.97 -20.51
CA PHE A 10 18.39 -12.73 -21.06
C PHE A 10 19.81 -12.41 -20.57
N GLU A 11 20.10 -12.66 -19.29
CA GLU A 11 21.44 -12.49 -18.74
C GLU A 11 22.47 -13.42 -19.42
N GLU A 12 22.08 -14.66 -19.75
CA GLU A 12 22.91 -15.58 -20.53
C GLU A 12 23.12 -15.12 -21.98
N GLU A 13 22.12 -14.48 -22.59
CA GLU A 13 22.16 -14.01 -23.98
C GLU A 13 23.06 -12.77 -24.17
N ASP A 14 23.02 -11.80 -23.24
CA ASP A 14 23.66 -10.49 -23.42
C ASP A 14 24.69 -10.10 -22.35
N GLY A 15 24.79 -10.86 -21.24
CA GLY A 15 25.74 -10.63 -20.16
C GLY A 15 25.36 -9.51 -19.19
N TYR A 16 24.14 -8.97 -19.24
CA TYR A 16 23.64 -7.98 -18.27
C TYR A 16 22.81 -8.63 -17.16
N MET A 17 22.99 -8.14 -15.93
CA MET A 17 22.18 -8.60 -14.79
C MET A 17 20.76 -8.03 -14.85
N TYR A 18 19.77 -8.92 -14.78
CA TYR A 18 18.35 -8.57 -14.75
C TYR A 18 17.70 -8.95 -13.42
N ASN A 19 16.68 -8.20 -13.01
CA ASN A 19 15.93 -8.48 -11.79
C ASN A 19 14.41 -8.33 -12.00
N VAL A 20 13.63 -8.75 -11.01
CA VAL A 20 12.17 -8.60 -11.01
C VAL A 20 11.75 -7.82 -9.77
N GLU A 21 11.02 -6.72 -9.99
CA GLU A 21 10.58 -5.83 -8.92
C GLU A 21 9.05 -5.74 -8.85
N GLU A 22 8.51 -5.77 -7.65
CA GLU A 22 7.16 -5.30 -7.38
C GLU A 22 7.16 -3.77 -7.37
N THR A 23 7.03 -3.18 -8.57
CA THR A 23 7.25 -1.74 -8.72
C THR A 23 6.30 -0.91 -7.85
N PRO A 24 6.75 0.23 -7.28
CA PRO A 24 5.91 1.18 -6.56
C PRO A 24 4.66 1.65 -7.33
N ALA A 25 4.75 1.66 -8.68
CA ALA A 25 3.69 1.97 -9.62
C ALA A 25 2.94 3.30 -9.34
N GLU A 26 3.66 4.34 -8.88
CA GLU A 26 3.07 5.59 -8.38
C GLU A 26 2.01 6.17 -9.32
N SER A 27 2.38 6.36 -10.59
CA SER A 27 1.51 6.82 -11.66
C SER A 27 0.99 5.68 -12.53
N ALA A 28 1.80 4.63 -12.72
CA ALA A 28 1.50 3.55 -13.64
C ALA A 28 0.22 2.81 -13.25
N ALA A 29 0.05 2.46 -11.97
CA ALA A 29 -1.11 1.67 -11.56
C ALA A 29 -2.44 2.45 -11.63
N TYR A 30 -2.44 3.78 -11.65
CA TYR A 30 -3.65 4.55 -12.00
C TYR A 30 -3.85 4.63 -13.51
N ARG A 31 -2.80 4.98 -14.27
CA ARG A 31 -2.89 5.18 -15.73
C ARG A 31 -3.27 3.91 -16.48
N LEU A 32 -2.68 2.78 -16.10
CA LEU A 32 -2.98 1.48 -16.71
C LEU A 32 -4.41 1.06 -16.40
N ALA A 33 -4.83 1.14 -15.14
CA ALA A 33 -6.21 0.81 -14.74
C ALA A 33 -7.25 1.71 -15.43
N LEU A 34 -6.96 3.00 -15.63
CA LEU A 34 -7.84 3.90 -16.37
C LEU A 34 -7.96 3.52 -17.85
N ARG A 35 -6.83 3.18 -18.49
CA ARG A 35 -6.82 2.75 -19.89
C ARG A 35 -7.61 1.46 -20.07
N ASP A 36 -7.40 0.49 -19.19
CA ASP A 36 -8.09 -0.81 -19.24
C ASP A 36 -9.58 -0.65 -18.92
N ALA A 37 -9.95 0.21 -17.95
CA ALA A 37 -11.35 0.49 -17.66
C ALA A 37 -12.10 1.11 -18.85
N ASN A 38 -11.43 1.97 -19.62
CA ASN A 38 -12.01 2.54 -20.84
C ASN A 38 -12.11 1.51 -21.97
N LEU A 39 -11.05 0.71 -22.15
CA LEU A 39 -11.00 -0.31 -23.21
C LEU A 39 -12.04 -1.43 -22.99
N PHE A 40 -12.27 -1.81 -21.74
CA PHE A 40 -13.13 -2.93 -21.37
C PHE A 40 -14.40 -2.49 -20.64
N ILE A 41 -14.89 -1.27 -20.92
CA ILE A 41 -16.03 -0.68 -20.22
C ILE A 41 -17.29 -1.54 -20.30
N ASP A 42 -17.53 -2.19 -21.44
CA ASP A 42 -18.72 -3.04 -21.64
C ASP A 42 -18.61 -4.32 -20.81
N LEU A 43 -17.43 -4.95 -20.74
CA LEU A 43 -17.20 -6.11 -19.88
C LEU A 43 -17.36 -5.78 -18.39
N MET A 44 -16.95 -4.57 -17.97
CA MET A 44 -17.16 -4.08 -16.61
C MET A 44 -18.66 -3.85 -16.33
N ARG A 45 -19.41 -3.27 -17.28
CA ARG A 45 -20.87 -3.07 -17.17
C ARG A 45 -21.61 -4.40 -17.07
N GLU A 46 -21.17 -5.39 -17.83
CA GLU A 46 -21.65 -6.78 -17.80
C GLU A 46 -21.17 -7.55 -16.55
N ARG A 47 -20.33 -6.94 -15.70
CA ARG A 47 -19.73 -7.55 -14.50
C ARG A 47 -18.92 -8.82 -14.78
N ARG A 48 -18.37 -8.95 -15.99
CA ARG A 48 -17.51 -10.07 -16.39
C ARG A 48 -16.08 -9.93 -15.91
N ILE A 49 -15.65 -8.69 -15.68
CA ILE A 49 -14.36 -8.34 -15.10
C ILE A 49 -14.54 -7.29 -14.00
N LEU A 50 -13.55 -7.20 -13.11
CA LEU A 50 -13.50 -6.20 -12.05
C LEU A 50 -12.16 -5.46 -12.09
N ILE A 51 -12.22 -4.15 -12.31
CA ILE A 51 -11.11 -3.24 -12.05
C ILE A 51 -11.44 -2.47 -10.78
N PRO A 52 -10.60 -2.50 -9.72
CA PRO A 52 -10.86 -1.79 -8.49
C PRO A 52 -11.04 -0.31 -8.76
N SER A 53 -12.04 0.31 -8.15
CA SER A 53 -12.26 1.75 -8.26
C SER A 53 -12.87 2.31 -6.99
N GLU A 54 -12.58 3.58 -6.73
CA GLU A 54 -13.13 4.34 -5.60
C GLU A 54 -13.43 5.76 -6.09
N GLY A 55 -14.64 6.27 -5.81
CA GLY A 55 -15.07 7.58 -6.32
C GLY A 55 -14.96 7.75 -7.84
N GLY A 56 -15.18 6.67 -8.61
CA GLY A 56 -15.06 6.67 -10.07
C GLY A 56 -13.62 6.69 -10.61
N ARG A 57 -12.62 6.51 -9.74
CA ARG A 57 -11.20 6.45 -10.12
C ARG A 57 -10.71 5.01 -10.05
N PRO A 58 -10.43 4.35 -11.19
CA PRO A 58 -9.91 2.98 -11.21
C PRO A 58 -8.44 2.95 -10.81
N PHE A 59 -7.97 1.86 -10.21
CA PHE A 59 -6.57 1.69 -9.83
C PHE A 59 -6.17 0.22 -9.74
N TYR A 60 -4.90 -0.06 -10.01
CA TYR A 60 -4.26 -1.32 -9.63
C TYR A 60 -3.53 -1.20 -8.29
N SER A 61 -3.41 -2.36 -7.64
CA SER A 61 -2.58 -2.50 -6.45
C SER A 61 -1.12 -2.62 -6.84
N ASN A 62 -0.25 -2.17 -5.95
CA ASN A 62 1.19 -2.35 -6.01
C ASN A 62 1.68 -3.34 -4.94
N SER A 63 0.79 -4.24 -4.52
CA SER A 63 1.09 -5.36 -3.62
C SER A 63 0.34 -6.61 -4.09
N ILE A 64 0.91 -7.78 -3.85
CA ILE A 64 0.26 -9.06 -4.17
C ILE A 64 -1.03 -9.24 -3.39
N VAL A 65 -1.03 -8.89 -2.10
CA VAL A 65 -2.26 -8.81 -1.31
C VAL A 65 -2.70 -7.36 -1.30
N PRO A 66 -3.79 -6.99 -2.01
CA PRO A 66 -4.16 -5.59 -2.09
C PRO A 66 -4.44 -4.97 -0.72
N TYR A 67 -4.04 -3.72 -0.54
CA TYR A 67 -4.22 -3.03 0.75
C TYR A 67 -5.66 -2.70 1.09
N TYR A 68 -6.59 -2.79 0.13
CA TYR A 68 -8.04 -2.69 0.37
C TYR A 68 -8.68 -4.01 0.86
N THR A 69 -7.91 -5.08 0.95
CA THR A 69 -8.36 -6.37 1.49
C THR A 69 -8.20 -6.40 3.00
N ASN A 70 -9.32 -6.58 3.72
CA ASN A 70 -9.32 -6.69 5.17
C ASN A 70 -8.93 -8.11 5.61
N LEU A 71 -7.64 -8.29 5.96
CA LEU A 71 -7.09 -9.55 6.44
C LEU A 71 -6.37 -9.34 7.77
N PRO A 72 -6.30 -10.37 8.64
CA PRO A 72 -5.37 -10.39 9.76
C PRO A 72 -3.93 -10.17 9.28
N ILE A 73 -3.15 -9.40 10.05
CA ILE A 73 -1.76 -9.02 9.70
C ILE A 73 -0.89 -10.25 9.41
N THR A 74 -1.02 -11.30 10.24
CA THR A 74 -0.23 -12.54 10.08
C THR A 74 -0.58 -13.30 8.80
N LEU A 75 -1.85 -13.35 8.40
CA LEU A 75 -2.26 -13.97 7.14
C LEU A 75 -1.76 -13.18 5.95
N ARG A 76 -1.87 -11.84 5.98
CA ARG A 76 -1.27 -10.96 4.95
C ARG A 76 0.22 -11.23 4.79
N ALA A 77 0.97 -11.27 5.89
CA ALA A 77 2.41 -11.52 5.86
C ALA A 77 2.78 -12.91 5.34
N LYS A 78 1.98 -13.95 5.65
CA LYS A 78 2.17 -15.30 5.07
C LYS A 78 1.96 -15.31 3.56
N LEU A 79 0.90 -14.67 3.07
CA LEU A 79 0.60 -14.60 1.65
C LEU A 79 1.66 -13.80 0.88
N GLU A 80 2.03 -12.62 1.37
CA GLU A 80 3.11 -11.80 0.80
C GLU A 80 4.44 -12.56 0.83
N GLY A 81 4.84 -13.10 1.99
CA GLY A 81 6.09 -13.86 2.15
C GLY A 81 6.21 -15.07 1.21
N SER A 82 5.09 -15.71 0.86
CA SER A 82 5.10 -16.86 -0.06
C SER A 82 5.65 -16.53 -1.46
N VAL A 83 5.61 -15.24 -1.84
CA VAL A 83 6.01 -14.75 -3.16
C VAL A 83 7.12 -13.70 -3.12
N GLN A 84 7.38 -13.03 -1.98
CA GLN A 84 8.40 -11.97 -1.89
C GLN A 84 9.78 -12.42 -2.37
N LYS A 85 10.17 -13.67 -2.11
CA LYS A 85 11.45 -14.25 -2.57
C LYS A 85 11.62 -14.32 -4.09
N GLU A 86 10.53 -14.23 -4.84
CA GLU A 86 10.54 -14.24 -6.30
C GLU A 86 10.87 -12.87 -6.89
N PHE A 87 10.77 -11.80 -6.10
CA PHE A 87 11.10 -10.44 -6.51
C PHE A 87 12.56 -10.12 -6.15
N THR A 88 13.45 -10.43 -7.08
CA THR A 88 14.91 -10.28 -6.90
C THR A 88 15.38 -8.82 -6.91
N GLY A 89 14.54 -7.88 -7.37
CA GLY A 89 14.86 -6.46 -7.50
C GLY A 89 14.29 -5.56 -6.42
N GLY A 90 13.28 -6.02 -5.69
CA GLY A 90 12.63 -5.23 -4.66
C GLY A 90 11.15 -5.59 -4.51
N VAL A 91 10.71 -5.64 -3.26
CA VAL A 91 9.32 -5.91 -2.87
C VAL A 91 9.10 -5.37 -1.48
N MET A 92 7.92 -4.86 -1.14
CA MET A 92 7.68 -4.38 0.23
C MET A 92 6.23 -4.51 0.66
N MET A 93 6.01 -5.19 1.77
CA MET A 93 4.72 -5.17 2.45
C MET A 93 4.64 -3.98 3.43
N HIS A 94 3.57 -3.19 3.34
CA HIS A 94 3.26 -2.13 4.30
C HIS A 94 2.23 -2.58 5.33
N LEU A 95 2.51 -2.33 6.61
CA LEU A 95 1.54 -2.41 7.68
C LEU A 95 1.07 -0.99 8.04
N PHE A 96 -0.05 -0.58 7.45
CA PHE A 96 -0.64 0.72 7.69
C PHE A 96 -1.27 0.78 9.08
N LEU A 97 -0.92 1.79 9.88
CA LEU A 97 -1.49 2.01 11.22
C LEU A 97 -2.26 3.34 11.27
N TYR A 98 -3.36 3.37 12.03
CA TYR A 98 -4.11 4.62 12.30
C TYR A 98 -3.87 5.18 13.70
N GLU A 99 -3.04 4.54 14.51
CA GLU A 99 -2.69 4.99 15.86
C GLU A 99 -1.23 4.63 16.19
N VAL A 100 -0.73 5.18 17.29
CA VAL A 100 0.59 4.80 17.82
C VAL A 100 0.49 3.38 18.39
N PRO A 101 1.25 2.41 17.88
CA PRO A 101 1.27 1.09 18.49
C PRO A 101 1.98 1.14 19.84
N GLU A 102 1.48 0.36 20.80
CA GLU A 102 2.21 0.08 22.05
C GLU A 102 3.51 -0.66 21.71
N VAL A 103 4.61 -0.27 22.35
CA VAL A 103 5.97 -0.67 21.97
C VAL A 103 6.16 -2.18 22.11
N ASP A 104 5.69 -2.79 23.20
CA ASP A 104 5.86 -4.22 23.44
C ASP A 104 4.95 -5.07 22.56
N ALA A 105 3.74 -4.60 22.27
CA ALA A 105 2.85 -5.19 21.27
C ALA A 105 3.50 -5.15 19.87
N LEU A 106 4.13 -4.04 19.50
CA LEU A 106 4.83 -3.91 18.22
C LEU A 106 6.04 -4.86 18.14
N LYS A 107 6.87 -4.94 19.19
CA LYS A 107 7.99 -5.89 19.26
C LYS A 107 7.52 -7.32 19.08
N LYS A 108 6.47 -7.73 19.81
CA LYS A 108 5.89 -9.08 19.72
C LYS A 108 5.33 -9.35 18.32
N LEU A 109 4.69 -8.36 17.69
CA LEU A 109 4.20 -8.47 16.32
C LEU A 109 5.37 -8.68 15.35
N ILE A 110 6.38 -7.80 15.37
CA ILE A 110 7.56 -7.90 14.50
C ILE A 110 8.24 -9.27 14.67
N TYR A 111 8.45 -9.71 15.91
CA TYR A 111 9.05 -11.01 16.19
C TYR A 111 8.24 -12.15 15.56
N ARG A 112 6.90 -12.16 15.72
CA ARG A 112 6.04 -13.19 15.10
C ARG A 112 6.08 -13.14 13.58
N LEU A 113 6.11 -11.95 12.97
CA LEU A 113 6.18 -11.83 11.52
C LEU A 113 7.47 -12.44 10.98
N VAL A 114 8.61 -12.11 11.59
CA VAL A 114 9.92 -12.60 11.16
C VAL A 114 10.12 -14.09 11.44
N THR A 115 9.55 -14.62 12.54
CA THR A 115 9.78 -16.02 12.94
C THR A 115 8.72 -17.01 12.46
N GLN A 116 7.54 -16.55 12.05
CA GLN A 116 6.40 -17.41 11.70
C GLN A 116 5.91 -17.23 10.27
N THR A 117 6.58 -16.39 9.48
CA THR A 117 6.25 -16.13 8.07
C THR A 117 7.54 -16.00 7.25
N ASP A 118 7.43 -16.16 5.92
CA ASP A 118 8.56 -16.03 4.99
C ASP A 118 8.73 -14.58 4.46
N ILE A 119 8.25 -13.58 5.21
CA ILE A 119 8.32 -12.19 4.79
C ILE A 119 9.79 -11.70 4.82
N SER A 120 10.29 -11.20 3.69
CA SER A 120 11.67 -10.72 3.58
C SER A 120 11.78 -9.22 3.80
N TYR A 121 10.79 -8.45 3.36
CA TYR A 121 10.78 -6.99 3.54
C TYR A 121 9.39 -6.46 3.84
N PHE A 122 9.27 -5.77 4.98
CA PHE A 122 8.06 -5.09 5.40
C PHE A 122 8.36 -3.81 6.18
N SER A 123 7.35 -2.94 6.28
CA SER A 123 7.43 -1.69 7.02
C SER A 123 6.25 -1.50 7.96
N ILE A 124 6.50 -0.85 9.09
CA ILE A 124 5.46 -0.30 9.96
C ILE A 124 5.20 1.13 9.49
N THR A 125 3.98 1.37 8.99
CA THR A 125 3.62 2.61 8.29
C THR A 125 2.45 3.31 9.00
N PRO A 126 2.68 4.00 10.12
CA PRO A 126 1.67 4.87 10.70
C PRO A 126 1.35 6.04 9.76
N ALA A 127 0.08 6.42 9.66
CA ALA A 127 -0.25 7.75 9.15
C ALA A 127 0.19 8.82 10.16
N ILE A 128 0.59 10.00 9.68
CA ILE A 128 0.96 11.14 10.54
C ILE A 128 0.22 12.36 10.03
N SER A 129 -0.64 12.94 10.86
CA SER A 129 -1.36 14.17 10.52
C SER A 129 -0.61 15.38 11.06
N VAL A 130 -0.35 16.38 10.21
CA VAL A 130 0.42 17.58 10.54
C VAL A 130 -0.40 18.84 10.23
N CYS A 131 -0.64 19.68 11.24
CA CYS A 131 -1.38 20.93 11.09
C CYS A 131 -0.58 21.95 10.28
N ARG A 132 -1.17 22.45 9.18
CA ARG A 132 -0.51 23.44 8.31
C ARG A 132 -0.41 24.84 8.91
N LYS A 133 -1.22 25.13 9.94
CA LYS A 133 -1.22 26.46 10.60
C LYS A 133 -0.25 26.53 11.78
N CYS A 134 -0.32 25.59 12.72
CA CYS A 134 0.44 25.66 13.98
C CYS A 134 1.56 24.61 14.09
N GLY A 135 1.77 23.78 13.07
CA GLY A 135 2.84 22.76 13.06
C GLY A 135 2.59 21.55 13.96
N TYR A 136 1.49 21.50 14.71
CA TYR A 136 1.16 20.35 15.57
C TYR A 136 1.04 19.06 14.75
N SER A 137 1.74 18.00 15.17
CA SER A 137 1.67 16.67 14.57
C SER A 137 1.05 15.65 15.52
N ILE A 138 0.35 14.68 14.96
CA ILE A 138 -0.24 13.56 15.68
C ILE A 138 -0.21 12.32 14.79
N THR A 139 0.11 11.16 15.36
CA THR A 139 0.01 9.88 14.65
C THR A 139 -1.45 9.49 14.48
N GLY A 140 -1.80 9.04 13.28
CA GLY A 140 -3.15 8.72 12.86
C GLY A 140 -3.63 9.60 11.72
N ILE A 141 -4.84 9.33 11.24
CA ILE A 141 -5.51 10.11 10.20
C ILE A 141 -6.49 11.05 10.90
N HIS A 142 -6.17 12.33 10.86
CA HIS A 142 -6.98 13.40 11.43
C HIS A 142 -7.09 14.50 10.38
N THR A 143 -8.31 14.91 10.04
CA THR A 143 -8.53 15.99 9.07
C THR A 143 -8.54 17.37 9.72
N LYS A 144 -8.77 17.45 11.04
CA LYS A 144 -8.81 18.70 11.82
C LYS A 144 -7.85 18.67 13.00
N CYS A 145 -7.14 19.77 13.22
CA CYS A 145 -6.19 19.93 14.29
C CYS A 145 -6.90 20.09 15.65
N PRO A 146 -6.59 19.26 16.66
CA PRO A 146 -7.22 19.36 17.98
C PRO A 146 -6.81 20.61 18.75
N ARG A 147 -5.70 21.28 18.37
CA ARG A 147 -5.22 22.50 19.04
C ARG A 147 -5.81 23.80 18.48
N CYS A 148 -6.14 23.84 17.19
CA CYS A 148 -6.55 25.11 16.55
C CYS A 148 -7.70 24.97 15.53
N GLY A 149 -8.25 23.77 15.34
CA GLY A 149 -9.39 23.50 14.46
C GLY A 149 -9.11 23.59 12.95
N LYS A 150 -7.89 23.92 12.53
CA LYS A 150 -7.51 24.01 11.10
C LYS A 150 -7.20 22.65 10.48
N ASP A 151 -7.19 22.61 9.15
CA ASP A 151 -6.92 21.40 8.38
C ASP A 151 -5.53 20.85 8.63
N MET A 152 -5.43 19.52 8.63
CA MET A 152 -4.16 18.80 8.73
C MET A 152 -3.81 18.14 7.41
N ASP A 153 -2.52 18.14 7.08
CA ASP A 153 -1.96 17.29 6.04
C ASP A 153 -1.75 15.88 6.61
N ILE A 154 -2.37 14.90 5.97
CA ILE A 154 -2.14 13.49 6.29
C ILE A 154 -0.90 13.03 5.53
N TRP A 155 0.14 12.58 6.22
CA TRP A 155 1.34 12.00 5.66
C TRP A 155 1.29 10.49 5.77
N SER A 156 1.66 9.80 4.70
CA SER A 156 1.78 8.33 4.71
C SER A 156 2.83 7.87 3.70
N ARG A 157 3.30 6.64 3.89
CA ARG A 157 4.19 5.94 2.96
C ARG A 157 3.36 5.08 2.01
N ILE A 158 2.80 5.69 0.97
CA ILE A 158 1.86 5.01 0.05
C ILE A 158 2.59 3.99 -0.85
N VAL A 159 3.81 4.31 -1.28
CA VAL A 159 4.56 3.56 -2.32
C VAL A 159 6.07 3.46 -2.05
N GLY A 160 6.55 3.76 -0.83
CA GLY A 160 7.99 3.69 -0.55
C GLY A 160 8.51 4.72 0.45
N TYR A 161 8.06 5.97 0.33
CA TYR A 161 8.52 7.10 1.14
C TYR A 161 7.36 7.97 1.64
N TYR A 162 7.60 8.74 2.70
CA TYR A 162 6.57 9.61 3.27
C TYR A 162 6.33 10.84 2.42
N ARG A 163 5.06 11.07 2.08
CA ARG A 163 4.58 12.30 1.42
C ARG A 163 3.19 12.69 1.94
N PRO A 164 2.84 13.98 1.89
CA PRO A 164 1.51 14.42 2.26
C PRO A 164 0.50 13.97 1.19
N LEU A 165 -0.66 13.48 1.62
CA LEU A 165 -1.72 12.95 0.76
C LEU A 165 -2.11 13.95 -0.32
N ARG A 166 -2.11 15.25 -0.01
CA ARG A 166 -2.42 16.32 -0.97
C ARG A 166 -1.48 16.39 -2.18
N SER A 167 -0.23 15.97 -2.07
CA SER A 167 0.74 16.01 -3.17
C SER A 167 0.61 14.82 -4.14
N TRP A 168 -0.16 13.80 -3.77
CA TRP A 168 -0.39 12.65 -4.64
C TRP A 168 -1.41 12.97 -5.73
N HIS A 169 -1.28 12.29 -6.88
CA HIS A 169 -2.28 12.33 -7.92
C HIS A 169 -3.63 11.80 -7.40
N GLU A 170 -4.73 12.27 -7.99
CA GLU A 170 -6.09 11.98 -7.54
C GLU A 170 -6.37 10.47 -7.40
N GLY A 171 -5.99 9.65 -8.39
CA GLY A 171 -6.11 8.19 -8.30
C GLY A 171 -5.47 7.58 -7.05
N ARG A 172 -4.30 8.06 -6.63
CA ARG A 172 -3.63 7.59 -5.40
C ARG A 172 -4.35 8.08 -4.14
N LYS A 173 -4.95 9.27 -4.17
CA LYS A 173 -5.78 9.77 -3.05
C LYS A 173 -7.02 8.90 -2.84
N TYR A 174 -7.69 8.51 -3.92
CA TYR A 174 -8.87 7.62 -3.84
C TYR A 174 -8.47 6.19 -3.46
N GLU A 175 -7.40 5.65 -4.03
CA GLU A 175 -6.88 4.33 -3.62
C GLU A 175 -6.48 4.33 -2.13
N PHE A 176 -5.82 5.39 -1.63
CA PHE A 176 -5.47 5.51 -0.21
C PHE A 176 -6.69 5.36 0.71
N LYS A 177 -7.84 5.95 0.35
CA LYS A 177 -9.10 5.83 1.14
C LYS A 177 -9.57 4.38 1.29
N THR A 178 -9.24 3.52 0.33
CA THR A 178 -9.63 2.11 0.38
C THR A 178 -8.74 1.26 1.27
N ARG A 179 -7.53 1.74 1.59
CA ARG A 179 -6.54 0.98 2.34
C ARG A 179 -7.02 0.66 3.75
N ILE A 180 -6.70 -0.54 4.19
CA ILE A 180 -6.93 -1.02 5.53
C ILE A 180 -5.79 -0.55 6.44
N HIS A 181 -6.16 0.21 7.47
CA HIS A 181 -5.28 0.59 8.57
C HIS A 181 -5.62 -0.23 9.81
N TYR A 182 -4.60 -0.66 10.54
CA TYR A 182 -4.72 -1.48 11.73
C TYR A 182 -4.49 -0.64 13.00
N GLY A 183 -5.14 -1.07 14.08
CA GLY A 183 -4.97 -0.55 15.43
C GLY A 183 -5.59 -1.49 16.46
N SER A 184 -5.52 -1.11 17.73
CA SER A 184 -5.99 -1.84 18.90
C SER A 184 -7.48 -2.19 18.83
N ARG A 185 -8.30 -1.35 18.19
CA ARG A 185 -9.74 -1.56 18.00
C ARG A 185 -10.08 -2.34 16.72
N GLY A 186 -9.09 -2.92 16.06
CA GLY A 186 -9.25 -3.68 14.83
C GLY A 186 -8.86 -2.88 13.59
N ALA A 187 -9.23 -3.42 12.43
CA ALA A 187 -8.90 -2.90 11.11
C ALA A 187 -10.02 -2.00 10.56
N ILE A 188 -9.66 -0.86 9.98
CA ILE A 188 -10.60 0.11 9.41
C ILE A 188 -10.12 0.60 8.05
N ARG A 189 -11.03 1.04 7.19
CA ARG A 189 -10.67 1.70 5.93
C ARG A 189 -10.26 3.15 6.19
N ALA A 190 -9.17 3.61 5.59
CA ALA A 190 -8.67 4.98 5.76
C ALA A 190 -9.72 6.05 5.43
N GLY A 191 -10.58 5.79 4.44
CA GLY A 191 -11.66 6.69 4.03
C GLY A 191 -12.75 6.90 5.09
N MET A 192 -12.82 6.06 6.13
CA MET A 192 -13.71 6.30 7.28
C MET A 192 -13.16 7.34 8.27
N LEU A 193 -11.88 7.72 8.13
CA LEU A 193 -11.19 8.69 8.96
C LEU A 193 -10.96 10.05 8.26
N ILE A 194 -11.33 10.15 6.97
CA ILE A 194 -11.18 11.33 6.12
C ILE A 194 -12.56 11.95 5.88
#